data_AF-K9Q848-F1
#
_entry.id   AF-K9Q848-F1
#
_cell.length_a   1.000
_cell.length_b   1.000
_cell.length_c   1.000
_cell.angle_alpha   90.00
_cell.angle_beta   90.00
_cell.angle_gamma   90.00
#
_symmetry.space_group_name_H-M   'P 1'
#
loop_
_entity.id
_entity.type
_entity.pdbx_description
1 polymer ?
#
loop_
_entity_poly.entity_id
_entity_poly.type
_entity_poly.pdbx_seq_one_letter_code
_entity_poly.pdbx_strand_id
1 'polypeptide(L)'
;MKSKFNQKHEIFIQEKLSSGRYHTIEEILVEALELLEEHDKKYEQWLQAACDHGDVSIAELEKIDGKFLIAQLERKLRKALES
;
A
#
# COMPACT_ATOMS: atom_id res chain seq x y z
N MET A 1 31.28 -1.66 0.74
CA MET A 1 30.18 -2.13 -0.13
C MET A 1 30.49 -1.71 -1.55
N LYS A 2 30.61 -2.62 -2.54
CA LYS A 2 30.81 -2.26 -3.95
C LYS A 2 29.45 -2.39 -4.67
N SER A 3 28.75 -1.28 -4.86
CA SER A 3 27.58 -1.22 -5.72
C SER A 3 28.05 -1.22 -7.17
N LYS A 4 27.72 -2.29 -7.92
CA LYS A 4 27.96 -2.34 -9.36
C LYS A 4 26.72 -1.83 -10.06
N PHE A 5 26.81 -0.65 -10.68
CA PHE A 5 25.78 -0.21 -11.59
C PHE A 5 25.80 -1.09 -12.85
N ASN A 6 24.63 -1.47 -13.33
CA ASN A 6 24.52 -2.09 -14.64
C ASN A 6 24.39 -0.97 -15.69
N GLN A 7 24.50 -1.33 -16.97
CA GLN A 7 24.46 -0.37 -18.07
C GLN A 7 23.20 0.52 -18.05
N LYS A 8 22.04 -0.02 -17.64
CA LYS A 8 20.79 0.76 -17.55
C LYS A 8 20.87 1.81 -16.43
N HIS A 9 21.43 1.46 -15.28
CA HIS A 9 21.62 2.40 -14.17
C HIS A 9 22.62 3.50 -14.55
N GLU A 10 23.70 3.15 -15.25
CA GLU A 10 24.69 4.12 -15.71
C GLU A 10 24.08 5.13 -16.69
N ILE A 11 23.31 4.66 -17.68
CA ILE A 11 22.61 5.54 -18.63
C ILE A 11 21.65 6.48 -17.89
N PHE A 12 20.84 5.94 -16.98
CA PHE A 12 19.90 6.74 -16.20
C PHE A 12 20.61 7.80 -15.34
N ILE A 13 21.69 7.43 -14.65
CA ILE A 13 22.49 8.37 -13.86
C ILE A 13 23.05 9.49 -14.75
N GLN A 14 23.58 9.13 -15.93
CA GLN A 14 24.11 10.12 -16.87
C GLN A 14 23.04 11.08 -17.40
N GLU A 15 21.83 10.59 -17.70
CA GLU A 15 20.69 11.44 -18.08
C GLU A 15 20.32 12.43 -16.96
N LYS A 16 20.31 11.96 -15.71
CA LYS A 16 19.99 12.80 -14.55
C LYS A 16 21.06 13.87 -14.30
N LEU A 17 22.34 13.52 -14.43
CA LEU A 17 23.43 14.50 -14.34
C LEU A 17 23.37 15.51 -15.50
N SER A 18 23.12 15.02 -16.71
CA SER A 18 23.04 15.88 -17.92
C SER A 18 21.85 16.84 -17.89
N SER A 19 20.80 16.51 -17.13
CA SER A 19 19.64 17.39 -16.95
C SER A 19 19.95 18.66 -16.14
N GLY A 20 21.10 18.70 -15.45
CA GLY A 20 21.47 19.80 -14.55
C GLY A 20 20.67 19.84 -13.24
N ARG A 21 19.72 18.92 -13.03
CA ARG A 21 18.99 18.78 -11.77
C ARG A 21 19.86 18.23 -10.64
N TYR A 22 20.83 17.40 -10.99
CA TYR A 22 21.77 16.77 -10.06
C TYR A 22 23.20 17.04 -10.51
N HIS A 23 24.06 17.38 -9.56
CA HIS A 23 25.47 17.69 -9.79
C HIS A 23 26.36 16.49 -9.48
N THR A 24 25.88 15.56 -8.66
CA THR A 24 26.63 14.38 -8.24
C THR A 24 25.77 13.12 -8.25
N ILE A 25 26.44 11.97 -8.37
CA ILE A 25 25.79 10.65 -8.21
C ILE A 25 25.24 10.50 -6.79
N GLU A 26 25.90 11.11 -5.80
CA GLU A 26 25.47 11.08 -4.40
C GLU A 26 24.11 11.74 -4.20
N GLU A 27 23.85 12.90 -4.80
CA GLU A 27 22.53 13.55 -4.75
C GLU A 27 21.42 12.66 -5.33
N ILE A 28 21.70 11.97 -6.44
CA ILE A 28 20.77 11.02 -7.07
C ILE A 28 20.51 9.83 -6.14
N LEU A 29 21.56 9.32 -5.47
CA LEU A 29 21.44 8.20 -4.55
C LEU A 29 20.68 8.57 -3.27
N VAL A 30 20.90 9.76 -2.72
CA VAL A 30 20.15 10.26 -1.55
C VAL A 30 18.66 10.31 -1.88
N GLU A 31 18.27 10.94 -2.99
CA GLU A 31 16.85 11.02 -3.37
C GLU A 31 16.25 9.64 -3.64
N ALA A 32 17.01 8.73 -4.28
CA ALA A 32 16.54 7.36 -4.50
C ALA A 32 16.31 6.58 -3.18
N LEU A 33 17.16 6.80 -2.17
CA LEU A 33 17.02 6.17 -0.86
C LEU A 33 15.86 6.77 -0.05
N GLU A 34 15.68 8.08 -0.09
CA GLU A 34 14.55 8.75 0.56
C GLU A 34 13.21 8.29 -0.04
N LEU A 35 13.12 8.18 -1.37
CA LEU A 35 11.93 7.65 -2.04
C LEU A 35 11.66 6.18 -1.67
N LEU A 36 12.71 5.37 -1.52
CA LEU A 36 12.57 3.99 -1.08
C LEU A 36 12.05 3.92 0.37
N GLU A 37 12.59 4.74 1.27
CA GLU A 37 12.13 4.80 2.66
C GLU A 37 10.67 5.28 2.76
N GLU A 38 10.27 6.26 1.94
CA GLU A 38 8.87 6.70 1.88
C GLU A 38 7.94 5.60 1.37
N HIS A 39 8.38 4.86 0.35
CA HIS A 39 7.62 3.74 -0.18
C HIS A 39 7.45 2.62 0.86
N ASP A 40 8.52 2.26 1.57
CA ASP A 40 8.50 1.24 2.61
C ASP A 40 7.56 1.65 3.76
N LYS A 41 7.63 2.90 4.22
CA LYS A 41 6.69 3.44 5.23
C LYS A 41 5.23 3.36 4.77
N LYS A 42 4.94 3.68 3.50
CA LYS A 42 3.59 3.57 2.95
C LYS A 42 3.12 2.12 2.90
N TYR A 43 4.02 1.19 2.54
CA TYR A 43 3.71 -0.23 2.53
C TYR A 43 3.42 -0.77 3.94
N GLU A 44 4.23 -0.38 4.93
CA GLU A 44 4.00 -0.73 6.34
C GLU A 44 2.68 -0.17 6.85
N GLN A 45 2.36 1.09 6.55
CA GLN A 45 1.08 1.71 6.90
C GLN A 45 -0.11 1.00 6.24
N TRP A 46 0.02 0.63 4.96
CA TRP A 46 -1.00 -0.13 4.26
C TRP A 46 -1.20 -1.52 4.88
N LEU A 47 -0.11 -2.20 5.23
CA LEU A 47 -0.15 -3.51 5.87
C LEU A 47 -0.80 -3.41 7.26
N GLN A 48 -0.41 -2.41 8.06
CA GLN A 48 -1.00 -2.16 9.37
C GLN A 48 -2.50 -1.87 9.26
N ALA A 49 -2.91 -1.01 8.33
CA ALA A 49 -4.32 -0.74 8.09
C ALA A 49 -5.09 -2.01 7.68
N ALA A 50 -4.51 -2.86 6.83
CA ALA A 50 -5.12 -4.13 6.44
C ALA A 50 -5.27 -5.10 7.63
N CYS A 51 -4.26 -5.17 8.51
CA CYS A 51 -4.32 -5.94 9.75
C CYS A 51 -5.36 -5.39 10.72
N ASP A 52 -5.36 -4.09 10.99
CA ASP A 52 -6.32 -3.45 11.92
C ASP A 52 -7.76 -3.62 11.42
N HIS A 53 -8.01 -3.44 10.12
CA HIS A 53 -9.32 -3.70 9.53
C HIS A 53 -9.68 -5.18 9.54
N GLY A 54 -8.72 -6.08 9.35
CA GLY A 54 -8.91 -7.52 9.44
C GLY A 54 -9.31 -7.97 10.85
N ASP A 55 -8.58 -7.52 11.87
CA ASP A 55 -8.83 -7.85 13.27
C ASP A 55 -10.15 -7.28 13.77
N VAL A 56 -10.50 -6.04 13.38
CA VAL A 56 -11.82 -5.46 13.64
C VAL A 56 -12.92 -6.28 12.95
N SER A 57 -12.72 -6.67 11.68
CA SER A 57 -13.70 -7.46 10.93
C SER A 57 -13.92 -8.85 11.53
N ILE A 58 -12.86 -9.52 11.98
CA ILE A 58 -12.95 -10.85 12.63
C ILE A 58 -13.65 -10.72 14.00
N ALA A 59 -13.27 -9.74 14.82
CA ALA A 59 -13.89 -9.51 16.12
C ALA A 59 -15.37 -9.07 16.03
N GLU A 60 -15.78 -8.39 14.96
CA GLU A 60 -17.17 -8.06 14.69
C GLU A 60 -17.94 -9.27 14.15
N LEU A 61 -17.34 -10.08 13.28
CA LEU A 61 -17.95 -11.32 12.77
C LEU A 61 -18.18 -12.37 13.87
N GLU A 62 -17.28 -12.48 14.85
CA GLU A 62 -17.46 -13.37 16.01
C GLU A 62 -18.65 -12.96 16.91
N LYS A 63 -19.07 -11.69 16.88
CA LYS A 63 -20.22 -11.18 17.65
C LYS A 63 -21.54 -11.31 16.91
N ILE A 64 -21.53 -11.68 15.63
CA ILE A 64 -22.71 -11.78 14.78
C ILE A 64 -23.15 -13.25 14.71
N ASP A 65 -24.35 -13.56 15.20
CA ASP A 65 -25.02 -14.81 14.84
C ASP A 65 -25.42 -14.75 13.36
N GLY A 66 -24.60 -15.36 12.50
CA GLY A 66 -24.77 -15.35 11.06
C GLY A 66 -26.14 -15.84 10.59
N LYS A 67 -26.79 -16.75 11.33
CA LYS A 67 -28.14 -17.22 10.98
C LYS A 67 -29.19 -16.16 11.27
N PHE A 68 -29.04 -15.43 12.37
CA PHE A 68 -29.94 -14.32 12.71
C PHE A 68 -29.81 -13.17 11.70
N LEU A 69 -28.59 -12.83 11.29
CA LEU A 69 -28.34 -11.76 10.31
C LEU A 69 -28.97 -12.09 8.95
N ILE A 70 -28.76 -13.31 8.45
CA ILE A 70 -29.36 -13.78 7.19
C ILE A 70 -30.89 -13.71 7.27
N ALA A 71 -31.49 -14.21 8.36
CA ALA A 71 -32.94 -14.15 8.55
C ALA A 71 -33.49 -12.71 8.66
N GLN A 72 -32.69 -11.75 9.15
CA GLN A 72 -33.06 -10.33 9.18
C GLN A 72 -32.96 -9.68 7.79
N LEU A 73 -31.92 -10.01 7.02
CA LEU A 73 -31.74 -9.54 5.65
C LEU A 73 -32.86 -10.05 4.73
N GLU A 74 -33.20 -11.33 4.81
CA GLU A 74 -34.33 -11.88 4.06
C GLU A 74 -35.66 -11.20 4.38
N ARG A 75 -35.90 -10.87 5.66
CA ARG A 75 -37.10 -10.13 6.07
C ARG A 75 -37.12 -8.71 5.52
N LYS A 76 -35.98 -8.02 5.46
CA LYS A 76 -35.87 -6.69 4.85
C LYS A 76 -36.09 -6.74 3.34
N LEU A 77 -35.51 -7.73 2.66
CA LEU A 77 -35.70 -7.94 1.23
C LEU A 77 -37.15 -8.27 0.88
N ARG A 78 -37.81 -9.15 1.64
CA ARG A 78 -39.25 -9.42 1.46
C ARG A 78 -40.10 -8.16 1.61
N LYS A 79 -39.88 -7.36 2.66
CA LYS A 79 -40.58 -6.08 2.86
C LYS A 79 -40.36 -5.06 1.75
N ALA A 80 -39.17 -5.06 1.12
CA ALA A 80 -38.86 -4.16 0.01
C ALA A 80 -39.48 -4.62 -1.32
N LEU A 81 -39.78 -5.91 -1.47
CA LEU A 81 -40.46 -6.51 -2.62
C LEU A 81 -42.00 -6.44 -2.50
N GLU A 82 -42.52 -6.35 -1.27
CA GLU A 82 -43.94 -6.24 -0.94
C GLU A 82 -44.44 -4.78 -0.84
N SER A 83 -43.56 -3.80 -1.06
CA SER A 83 -43.86 -2.35 -1.03
C SER A 83 -43.73 -1.72 -2.41
#